data_AF-A0A917ETA4-F1
#
_entry.id   AF-A0A917ETA4-F1
#
_cell.length_a   1.000
_cell.length_b   1.000
_cell.length_c   1.000
_cell.angle_alpha   90.00
_cell.angle_beta   90.00
_cell.angle_gamma   90.00
#
_symmetry.space_group_name_H-M   'P 1'
#
loop_
_entity.id
_entity.type
_entity.pdbx_description
1 polymer ?
#
loop_
_entity_poly.entity_id
_entity_poly.type
_entity_poly.pdbx_seq_one_letter_code
_entity_poly.pdbx_strand_id
1 'polypeptide(L)'
;MMLSIAATELERTAAVYEDMSGALSRVDALAGPYDSAVARAEDCTWDSSAGEAFSTAVGFVRGEGLFVGGEASELALEARTIAGELYEAASMARTVAQLLSAAAGVAPDLLPEAVSRAAEALGDPVGFVRFLEQYGGVPSVLYTIEDIISALPIGD
;
A
#
# COMPACT_ATOMS: atom_id res chain seq x y z
N MET A 1 23.39 -8.75 -10.54
CA MET A 1 22.20 -8.58 -9.69
C MET A 1 21.17 -7.81 -10.50
N MET A 2 20.06 -8.45 -10.86
CA MET A 2 19.00 -7.80 -11.63
C MET A 2 18.21 -6.86 -10.70
N LEU A 3 18.19 -5.57 -11.01
CA LEU A 3 17.39 -4.59 -10.25
C LEU A 3 15.96 -4.57 -10.79
N SER A 4 14.97 -4.66 -9.89
CA SER A 4 13.55 -4.55 -10.25
C SER A 4 13.08 -3.10 -10.11
N ILE A 5 12.67 -2.51 -11.24
CA ILE A 5 12.00 -1.20 -11.26
C ILE A 5 10.65 -1.32 -10.53
N ALA A 6 9.90 -2.39 -10.81
CA ALA A 6 8.63 -2.68 -10.17
C ALA A 6 8.75 -2.68 -8.64
N ALA A 7 9.73 -3.40 -8.06
CA ALA A 7 9.92 -3.42 -6.60
C ALA A 7 10.14 -2.01 -6.03
N THR A 8 11.02 -1.23 -6.67
CA THR A 8 11.38 0.12 -6.21
C THR A 8 10.18 1.07 -6.25
N GLU A 9 9.42 1.06 -7.34
CA GLU A 9 8.26 1.94 -7.49
C GLU A 9 7.08 1.51 -6.60
N LEU A 10 6.86 0.20 -6.41
CA LEU A 10 5.84 -0.32 -5.50
C LEU A 10 6.15 0.06 -4.05
N GLU A 11 7.40 -0.06 -3.59
CA GLU A 11 7.83 0.39 -2.26
C GLU A 11 7.67 1.89 -2.06
N ARG A 12 8.05 2.68 -3.08
CA ARG A 12 7.88 4.13 -3.03
C ARG A 12 6.40 4.50 -2.90
N THR A 13 5.53 3.84 -3.67
CA THR A 13 4.09 4.08 -3.64
C THR A 13 3.49 3.63 -2.30
N ALA A 14 3.93 2.48 -1.77
CA ALA A 14 3.52 1.99 -0.46
C ALA A 14 3.84 3.01 0.65
N ALA A 15 5.04 3.58 0.64
CA ALA A 15 5.45 4.60 1.61
C ALA A 15 4.55 5.86 1.55
N VAL A 16 4.12 6.27 0.35
CA VAL A 16 3.18 7.39 0.19
C VAL A 16 1.83 7.08 0.85
N TYR A 17 1.30 5.87 0.66
CA TYR A 17 0.06 5.45 1.32
C TYR A 17 0.20 5.31 2.84
N GLU A 18 1.36 4.85 3.33
CA GLU A 18 1.64 4.81 4.77
C GLU A 18 1.72 6.21 5.38
N ASP A 19 2.35 7.16 4.68
CA ASP A 19 2.37 8.57 5.08
C ASP A 19 0.96 9.18 5.12
N MET A 20 0.12 8.88 4.12
CA MET A 20 -1.28 9.29 4.08
C MET A 20 -2.09 8.68 5.24
N SER A 21 -1.94 7.38 5.50
CA SER A 21 -2.57 6.70 6.64
C SER A 21 -2.17 7.36 7.96
N GLY A 22 -0.89 7.68 8.12
CA GLY A 22 -0.37 8.40 9.29
C GLY A 22 -0.94 9.82 9.41
N ALA A 23 -1.12 10.54 8.31
CA ALA A 23 -1.75 11.86 8.30
C ALA A 23 -3.23 11.81 8.72
N LEU A 24 -3.98 10.86 8.17
CA LEU A 24 -5.40 10.66 8.48
C LEU A 24 -5.60 10.19 9.93
N SER A 25 -4.74 9.30 10.43
CA SER A 25 -4.76 8.89 11.83
C SER A 25 -4.51 10.05 12.80
N ARG A 26 -3.70 11.05 12.39
CA ARG A 26 -3.51 12.28 13.18
C ARG A 26 -4.76 13.16 13.18
N VAL A 27 -5.53 13.17 12.09
CA VAL A 27 -6.83 13.87 12.04
C VAL A 27 -7.84 13.18 12.95
N ASP A 28 -7.94 11.85 12.89
CA ASP A 28 -8.81 11.07 13.79
C ASP A 28 -8.44 11.27 15.26
N ALA A 29 -7.15 11.35 15.60
CA ALA A 29 -6.69 11.65 16.95
C ALA A 29 -7.15 13.03 17.48
N LEU A 30 -7.57 13.96 16.60
CA LEU A 30 -8.13 15.24 17.00
C LEU A 30 -9.62 15.17 17.35
N ALA A 31 -10.32 14.05 17.08
CA ALA A 31 -11.74 13.89 17.36
C ALA A 31 -12.06 14.10 18.85
N GLY A 32 -11.30 13.48 19.77
CA GLY A 32 -11.51 13.65 21.21
C GLY A 32 -11.31 15.10 21.71
N PRO A 33 -10.18 15.76 21.39
CA PRO A 33 -9.97 17.19 21.68
C PRO A 33 -11.06 18.09 21.08
N TYR A 34 -11.50 17.77 19.87
CA TYR A 34 -12.56 18.48 19.16
C TYR A 34 -13.92 18.34 19.88
N ASP A 35 -14.33 17.12 20.22
CA ASP A 35 -15.57 16.85 20.98
C ASP A 35 -15.58 17.58 22.32
N SER A 36 -14.42 17.59 22.99
CA SER A 36 -14.24 18.33 24.25
C SER A 36 -14.40 19.85 24.05
N ALA A 37 -13.93 20.39 22.93
CA ALA A 37 -14.07 21.81 22.61
C ALA A 37 -15.52 22.16 22.26
N VAL A 38 -16.20 21.32 21.50
CA VAL A 38 -17.62 21.48 21.17
C VAL A 38 -18.47 21.39 22.44
N ALA A 39 -18.25 20.41 23.31
CA ALA A 39 -18.98 20.29 24.58
C ALA A 39 -18.85 21.55 25.44
N ARG A 40 -17.62 22.08 25.60
CA ARG A 40 -17.41 23.35 26.32
C ARG A 40 -18.09 24.54 25.66
N ALA A 41 -18.19 24.55 24.33
CA ALA A 41 -18.89 25.59 23.61
C ALA A 41 -20.40 25.50 23.87
N GLU A 42 -20.97 24.29 23.95
CA GLU A 42 -22.40 24.11 24.26
C GLU A 42 -22.78 24.56 25.67
N ASP A 43 -21.86 24.48 26.62
CA ASP A 43 -22.06 24.97 27.98
C ASP A 43 -22.13 26.52 28.06
N CYS A 44 -21.73 27.24 27.00
CA CYS A 44 -21.79 28.70 26.94
C CYS A 44 -23.20 29.17 26.55
N THR A 45 -24.07 29.38 27.55
CA THR A 45 -25.42 29.91 27.35
C THR A 45 -25.52 31.40 27.69
N TRP A 46 -26.09 32.18 26.77
CA TRP A 46 -26.37 33.60 26.89
C TRP A 46 -27.72 33.90 26.23
N ASP A 47 -28.66 34.48 26.99
CA ASP A 47 -29.99 34.87 26.49
C ASP A 47 -29.89 36.13 25.62
N SER A 48 -29.47 35.93 24.38
CA SER A 48 -29.38 36.97 23.36
C SER A 48 -29.43 36.36 21.96
N SER A 49 -29.71 37.18 20.95
CA SER A 49 -29.63 36.78 19.54
C SER A 49 -28.22 36.33 19.12
N ALA A 50 -27.18 36.92 19.71
CA ALA A 50 -25.80 36.46 19.52
C ALA A 50 -25.62 35.03 20.06
N GLY A 51 -26.37 34.69 21.10
CA GLY A 51 -26.35 33.37 21.69
C GLY A 51 -27.02 32.30 20.88
N GLU A 52 -28.20 32.60 20.33
CA GLU A 52 -28.86 31.72 19.37
C GLU A 52 -27.99 31.46 18.13
N ALA A 53 -27.33 32.50 17.61
CA ALA A 53 -26.42 32.39 16.48
C ALA A 53 -25.19 31.52 16.82
N PHE A 54 -24.62 31.69 18.01
CA PHE A 54 -23.50 30.89 18.48
C PHE A 54 -23.88 29.41 18.64
N SER A 55 -24.99 29.11 19.32
CA SER A 55 -25.48 27.72 19.49
C SER A 55 -25.76 27.04 18.14
N THR A 56 -26.32 27.80 17.19
CA THR A 56 -26.52 27.33 15.81
C THR A 56 -25.18 26.97 15.16
N ALA A 57 -24.18 27.84 15.26
CA ALA A 57 -22.84 27.58 14.70
C ALA A 57 -22.15 26.37 15.36
N VAL A 58 -22.28 26.20 16.68
CA VAL A 58 -21.74 25.03 17.40
C VAL A 58 -22.41 23.75 16.92
N GLY A 59 -23.73 23.75 16.72
CA GLY A 59 -24.46 22.61 16.17
C GLY A 59 -24.01 22.23 14.75
N PHE A 60 -23.76 23.20 13.87
CA PHE A 60 -23.19 22.95 12.54
C PHE A 60 -21.80 22.33 12.63
N VAL A 61 -20.92 22.95 13.43
CA VAL A 61 -19.55 22.48 13.59
C VAL A 61 -19.55 21.04 14.07
N ARG A 62 -20.31 20.70 15.13
CA ARG A 62 -20.43 19.33 15.66
C ARG A 62 -20.71 18.28 14.60
N GLY A 63 -21.68 18.54 13.71
CA GLY A 63 -22.06 17.60 12.65
C GLY A 63 -20.90 17.31 11.70
N GLU A 64 -20.23 18.36 11.24
CA GLU A 64 -19.08 18.26 10.32
C GLU A 64 -17.88 17.56 10.96
N GLY A 65 -17.59 17.85 12.25
CA GLY A 65 -16.43 17.26 12.92
C GLY A 65 -16.57 15.76 13.16
N LEU A 66 -17.77 15.28 13.50
CA LEU A 66 -18.04 13.84 13.63
C LEU A 66 -17.91 13.12 12.29
N PHE A 67 -18.37 13.74 11.21
CA PHE A 67 -18.25 13.20 9.86
C PHE A 67 -16.79 13.07 9.44
N VAL A 68 -15.99 14.14 9.61
CA VAL A 68 -14.57 14.15 9.25
C VAL A 68 -13.74 13.15 10.07
N GLY A 69 -14.02 13.00 11.37
CA GLY A 69 -13.31 12.02 12.21
C GLY A 69 -13.54 10.58 11.74
N GLY A 70 -14.81 10.21 11.51
CA GLY A 70 -15.18 8.89 11.01
C GLY A 70 -14.56 8.56 9.64
N GLU A 71 -14.70 9.48 8.68
CA GLU A 71 -14.15 9.31 7.32
C GLU A 71 -12.62 9.25 7.34
N ALA A 72 -11.95 10.04 8.19
CA ALA A 72 -10.50 9.98 8.34
C ALA A 72 -10.02 8.62 8.84
N SER A 73 -10.71 8.00 9.80
CA SER A 73 -10.36 6.66 10.29
C SER A 73 -10.53 5.59 9.22
N GLU A 74 -11.62 5.62 8.45
CA GLU A 74 -11.86 4.66 7.37
C GLU A 74 -10.80 4.77 6.27
N LEU A 75 -10.52 6.00 5.80
CA LEU A 75 -9.48 6.26 4.80
C LEU A 75 -8.08 5.89 5.32
N ALA A 76 -7.79 6.07 6.61
CA ALA A 76 -6.51 5.68 7.20
C ALA A 76 -6.30 4.16 7.12
N LEU A 77 -7.36 3.37 7.37
CA LEU A 77 -7.32 1.92 7.28
C LEU A 77 -7.16 1.45 5.84
N GLU A 78 -7.89 2.06 4.90
CA GLU A 78 -7.78 1.75 3.47
C GLU A 78 -6.37 2.04 2.95
N ALA A 79 -5.83 3.23 3.24
CA ALA A 79 -4.47 3.61 2.85
C ALA A 79 -3.43 2.64 3.43
N ARG A 80 -3.58 2.21 4.69
CA ARG A 80 -2.69 1.23 5.31
C ARG A 80 -2.77 -0.15 4.62
N THR A 81 -3.96 -0.55 4.22
CA THR A 81 -4.20 -1.83 3.53
C THR A 81 -3.51 -1.82 2.17
N ILE A 82 -3.71 -0.75 1.39
CA ILE A 82 -3.06 -0.55 0.09
C ILE A 82 -1.53 -0.54 0.24
N ALA A 83 -0.99 0.16 1.26
CA ALA A 83 0.44 0.16 1.53
C ALA A 83 0.97 -1.27 1.79
N GLY A 84 0.26 -2.07 2.57
CA GLY A 84 0.58 -3.47 2.84
C GLY A 84 0.65 -4.32 1.56
N GLU A 85 -0.40 -4.26 0.74
CA GLU A 85 -0.47 -4.98 -0.54
C GLU A 85 0.67 -4.59 -1.49
N LEU A 86 1.02 -3.30 -1.55
CA LEU A 86 2.12 -2.81 -2.37
C LEU A 86 3.49 -3.29 -1.86
N TYR A 87 3.70 -3.34 -0.53
CA TYR A 87 4.93 -3.90 0.04
C TYR A 87 5.06 -5.40 -0.23
N GLU A 88 3.97 -6.15 -0.14
CA GLU A 88 3.95 -7.57 -0.49
C GLU A 88 4.30 -7.77 -1.97
N ALA A 89 3.65 -7.03 -2.88
CA ALA A 89 3.94 -7.07 -4.31
C ALA A 89 5.41 -6.68 -4.60
N ALA A 90 5.96 -5.67 -3.92
CA ALA A 90 7.35 -5.31 -4.07
C ALA A 90 8.30 -6.42 -3.60
N SER A 91 8.00 -7.07 -2.48
CA SER A 91 8.75 -8.22 -2.00
C SER A 91 8.75 -9.35 -3.02
N MET A 92 7.60 -9.66 -3.62
CA MET A 92 7.50 -10.65 -4.70
C MET A 92 8.31 -10.25 -5.92
N ALA A 93 8.32 -8.97 -6.31
CA ALA A 93 9.13 -8.48 -7.42
C ALA A 93 10.64 -8.67 -7.16
N ARG A 94 11.11 -8.44 -5.93
CA ARG A 94 12.51 -8.73 -5.56
C ARG A 94 12.81 -10.23 -5.65
N THR A 95 11.92 -11.08 -5.14
CA THR A 95 12.07 -12.54 -5.23
C THR A 95 12.16 -13.00 -6.69
N VAL A 96 11.25 -12.53 -7.54
CA VAL A 96 11.29 -12.85 -8.97
C VAL A 96 12.58 -12.36 -9.63
N ALA A 97 13.05 -11.14 -9.31
CA ALA A 97 14.33 -10.63 -9.83
C ALA A 97 15.53 -11.47 -9.39
N GLN A 98 15.52 -12.00 -8.16
CA GLN A 98 16.55 -12.90 -7.65
C GLN A 98 16.52 -14.24 -8.37
N LEU A 99 15.34 -14.85 -8.53
CA LEU A 99 15.16 -16.11 -9.27
C LEU A 99 15.63 -15.97 -10.72
N LEU A 100 15.27 -14.88 -11.40
CA LEU A 100 15.72 -14.61 -12.77
C LEU A 100 17.23 -14.35 -12.85
N SER A 101 17.80 -13.67 -11.85
CA SER A 101 19.25 -13.47 -11.80
C SER A 101 20.00 -14.78 -11.58
N ALA A 102 19.42 -15.76 -10.87
CA ALA A 102 19.98 -17.11 -10.75
C ALA A 102 19.82 -17.89 -12.07
N ALA A 103 18.68 -17.73 -12.74
CA ALA A 103 18.37 -18.35 -14.04
C ALA A 103 19.24 -17.84 -15.20
N ALA A 104 19.92 -16.70 -15.07
CA ALA A 104 20.71 -16.08 -16.13
C ALA A 104 21.88 -16.95 -16.65
N GLY A 105 22.27 -18.00 -15.92
CA GLY A 105 23.24 -18.99 -16.37
C GLY A 105 22.65 -20.18 -17.15
N VAL A 106 21.32 -20.26 -17.26
CA VAL A 106 20.60 -21.34 -17.97
C VAL A 106 20.38 -20.94 -19.42
N ALA A 107 20.52 -21.89 -20.34
CA ALA A 107 20.30 -21.64 -21.77
C ALA A 107 18.87 -21.09 -22.02
N PRO A 108 18.71 -19.98 -22.78
CA PRO A 108 17.42 -19.33 -23.01
C PRO A 108 16.35 -20.27 -23.57
N ASP A 109 16.77 -21.23 -24.38
CA ASP A 109 15.93 -22.21 -25.07
C ASP A 109 15.25 -23.20 -24.09
N LEU A 110 15.74 -23.27 -22.86
CA LEU A 110 15.22 -24.12 -21.79
C LEU A 110 14.30 -23.34 -20.83
N LEU A 111 14.18 -22.01 -20.99
CA LEU A 111 13.38 -21.18 -20.10
C LEU A 111 11.92 -21.15 -20.55
N PRO A 112 10.96 -21.48 -19.66
CA PRO A 112 9.53 -21.35 -19.94
C PRO A 112 9.13 -19.92 -20.30
N GLU A 113 8.08 -19.74 -21.11
CA GLU A 113 7.52 -18.43 -21.48
C GLU A 113 7.21 -17.54 -20.24
N ALA A 114 6.80 -18.17 -19.14
CA ALA A 114 6.56 -17.50 -17.86
C ALA A 114 7.80 -16.75 -17.33
N VAL A 115 9.02 -17.20 -17.65
CA VAL A 115 10.28 -16.55 -17.28
C VAL A 115 10.48 -15.26 -18.07
N SER A 116 10.20 -15.29 -19.37
CA SER A 116 10.27 -14.10 -20.23
C SER A 116 9.25 -13.05 -19.78
N ARG A 117 8.00 -13.48 -19.53
CA ARG A 117 6.94 -12.58 -19.04
C ARG A 117 7.25 -12.01 -17.67
N ALA A 118 7.83 -12.81 -16.77
CA ALA A 118 8.27 -12.33 -15.46
C ALA A 118 9.36 -11.26 -15.59
N ALA A 119 10.34 -11.47 -16.47
CA ALA A 119 11.41 -10.50 -16.72
C ALA A 119 10.88 -9.16 -17.27
N GLU A 120 9.94 -9.22 -18.22
CA GLU A 120 9.26 -8.02 -18.73
C GLU A 120 8.47 -7.30 -17.64
N ALA A 121 7.72 -8.05 -16.84
CA ALA A 121 6.88 -7.51 -15.78
C ALA A 121 7.70 -6.79 -14.70
N LEU A 122 8.95 -7.18 -14.42
CA LEU A 122 9.81 -6.46 -13.46
C LEU A 122 10.19 -5.02 -13.88
N GLY A 123 10.03 -4.69 -15.17
CA GLY A 123 10.27 -3.36 -15.70
C GLY A 123 9.12 -2.38 -15.50
N ASP A 124 7.92 -2.87 -15.14
CA ASP A 124 6.70 -2.08 -15.04
C ASP A 124 5.90 -2.48 -13.77
N PRO A 125 5.74 -1.59 -12.76
CA PRO A 125 5.01 -1.92 -11.54
C PRO A 125 3.56 -2.35 -11.80
N VAL A 126 2.87 -1.77 -12.80
CA VAL A 126 1.49 -2.14 -13.13
C VAL A 126 1.46 -3.50 -13.84
N GLY A 127 2.37 -3.70 -14.79
CA GLY A 127 2.58 -4.97 -15.45
C GLY A 127 2.90 -6.09 -14.45
N PHE A 128 3.67 -5.80 -13.40
CA PHE A 128 3.99 -6.77 -12.36
C PHE A 128 2.78 -7.20 -11.53
N VAL A 129 1.95 -6.25 -11.09
CA VAL A 129 0.71 -6.59 -10.36
C VAL A 129 -0.21 -7.45 -11.23
N ARG A 130 -0.41 -7.08 -12.49
CA ARG A 130 -1.20 -7.89 -13.44
C ARG A 130 -0.62 -9.28 -13.67
N PHE A 131 0.70 -9.39 -13.71
CA PHE A 131 1.38 -10.67 -13.79
C PHE A 131 1.05 -11.54 -12.55
N LEU A 132 1.15 -10.99 -11.34
CA LEU A 132 0.77 -11.72 -10.12
C LEU A 132 -0.70 -12.16 -10.15
N GLU A 133 -1.61 -11.28 -10.57
CA GLU A 133 -3.05 -11.60 -10.70
C GLU A 133 -3.30 -12.74 -11.70
N GLN A 134 -2.63 -12.70 -12.86
CA GLN A 134 -2.79 -13.71 -13.90
C GLN A 134 -2.37 -15.11 -13.43
N TYR A 135 -1.35 -15.19 -12.57
CA TYR A 135 -0.78 -16.45 -12.12
C TYR A 135 -1.17 -16.85 -10.68
N GLY A 136 -1.96 -16.03 -9.98
CA GLY A 136 -2.31 -16.25 -8.58
C GLY A 136 -1.12 -16.14 -7.63
N GLY A 137 -0.13 -15.30 -7.95
CA GLY A 137 1.13 -15.13 -7.22
C GLY A 137 2.36 -15.40 -8.08
N VAL A 138 3.49 -15.68 -7.44
CA VAL A 138 4.74 -16.05 -8.14
C VAL A 138 4.59 -17.46 -8.71
N PRO A 139 4.70 -17.66 -10.04
CA PRO A 139 4.54 -18.98 -10.65
C PRO A 139 5.50 -20.03 -10.07
N SER A 140 4.97 -21.22 -9.74
CA SER A 140 5.75 -22.35 -9.20
C SER A 140 6.95 -22.73 -10.08
N VAL A 141 6.79 -22.58 -11.40
CA VAL A 141 7.84 -22.86 -12.40
C VAL A 141 9.10 -22.00 -12.20
N LEU A 142 8.99 -20.82 -11.60
CA LEU A 142 10.15 -19.97 -11.30
C LEU A 142 10.99 -20.54 -10.14
N TYR A 143 10.36 -21.24 -9.19
CA TYR A 143 11.07 -21.94 -8.11
C TYR A 143 11.74 -23.22 -8.60
N THR A 144 11.14 -23.90 -9.58
CA THR A 144 11.75 -25.11 -10.19
C THR A 144 13.05 -24.81 -10.92
N ILE A 145 13.29 -23.56 -11.34
CA ILE A 145 14.58 -23.14 -11.92
C ILE A 145 15.69 -23.21 -10.87
N GLU A 146 15.40 -22.91 -9.61
CA GLU A 146 16.35 -23.04 -8.50
C GLU A 146 16.76 -24.50 -8.29
N ASP A 147 15.80 -25.43 -8.40
CA ASP A 147 16.05 -26.87 -8.37
C ASP A 147 16.88 -27.34 -9.58
N ILE A 148 16.57 -26.83 -10.78
CA ILE A 148 17.31 -27.14 -12.02
C ILE A 148 18.76 -26.64 -11.91
N ILE A 149 18.98 -25.42 -11.43
CA ILE A 149 20.32 -24.86 -11.20
C ILE A 149 21.08 -25.71 -10.18
N SER A 150 20.42 -26.13 -9.10
CA SER A 150 21.03 -26.96 -8.05
C SER A 150 21.37 -28.38 -8.51
N ALA A 151 20.68 -28.88 -9.55
CA ALA A 151 20.89 -30.20 -10.13
C ALA A 151 21.93 -30.22 -11.27
N LEU A 152 22.36 -29.06 -11.78
CA LEU A 152 23.41 -29.00 -12.80
C LEU A 152 24.77 -29.35 -12.16
N PRO A 153 25.54 -30.30 -12.73
CA PRO A 153 26.87 -30.58 -12.24
C PRO A 153 27.72 -29.31 -12.41
N ILE A 154 28.27 -28.80 -11.31
CA ILE A 154 29.32 -27.79 -11.33
C ILE A 154 30.48 -28.45 -12.09
N GLY A 155 30.65 -28.11 -13.36
CA GLY A 155 31.79 -28.57 -14.14
C GLY A 155 33.04 -27.90 -13.58
N ASP A 156 33.97 -28.70 -13.05
CA ASP A 156 35.36 -28.32 -12.80
C ASP A 156 36.08 -27.91 -14.10
#